data_AF-A0A1C9HPD1-F1
#
_entry.id   AF-A0A1C9HPD1-F1
#
_cell.length_a   1.000
_cell.length_b   1.000
_cell.length_c   1.000
_cell.angle_alpha   90.00
_cell.angle_beta   90.00
_cell.angle_gamma   90.00
#
_symmetry.space_group_name_H-M   'P 1'
#
loop_
_entity.id
_entity.type
_entity.pdbx_description
1 polymer ?
#
loop_
_entity_poly.entity_id
_entity_poly.type
_entity_poly.pdbx_seq_one_letter_code
_entity_poly.pdbx_strand_id
1 'polypeptide(L)'
;MPVTLRIALRDWDYMTPLVLGDVSSSRLDIKVDRVGTLISSLADDAAHDAAEMSFSRYSQMRHDGDDRIVGMPNFIMRGFRHRCIITAKDNPIRTLSDLGGKKIGVTGWRDSGNTWTRAALRREGVGVEDAMWYAGRLTEAHPIVDRLDGFGRPGRIEAVPGERPTRAPSCRKVPRSAPFCSTRSRR
;
A
#
# COMPACT_ATOMS: atom_id res chain seq x y z
N MET A 1 -24.49 -15.69 23.13
CA MET A 1 -23.03 -15.83 23.23
C MET A 1 -22.39 -14.87 22.22
N PRO A 2 -21.29 -14.18 22.56
CA PRO A 2 -20.58 -13.33 21.59
C PRO A 2 -19.99 -14.20 20.48
N VAL A 3 -19.95 -13.66 19.26
CA VAL A 3 -19.28 -14.30 18.11
C VAL A 3 -17.80 -13.90 18.15
N THR A 4 -16.90 -14.88 18.17
CA THR A 4 -15.46 -14.62 18.08
C THR A 4 -15.06 -14.41 16.62
N LEU A 5 -14.30 -13.34 16.35
CA LEU A 5 -13.73 -13.04 15.03
C LEU A 5 -12.23 -12.78 15.17
N ARG A 6 -11.42 -13.54 14.43
CA ARG A 6 -9.97 -13.33 14.27
C ARG A 6 -9.73 -12.48 13.04
N ILE A 7 -9.10 -11.32 13.22
CA ILE A 7 -8.94 -10.32 12.16
C ILE A 7 -7.46 -10.00 11.96
N ALA A 8 -6.94 -10.19 10.74
CA ALA A 8 -5.58 -9.79 10.38
C ALA A 8 -5.55 -8.35 9.83
N LEU A 9 -4.81 -7.45 10.48
CA LEU A 9 -4.73 -6.03 10.08
C LEU A 9 -3.29 -5.55 10.14
N ARG A 10 -2.93 -4.56 9.33
CA ARG A 10 -1.65 -3.85 9.54
C ARG A 10 -1.68 -3.12 10.87
N ASP A 11 -0.50 -2.92 11.44
CA ASP A 11 -0.29 -2.19 12.70
C ASP A 11 -0.46 -0.67 12.51
N TRP A 12 -1.69 -0.25 12.25
CA TRP A 12 -2.06 1.15 12.12
C TRP A 12 -2.46 1.74 13.47
N ASP A 13 -2.10 3.00 13.70
CA ASP A 13 -2.42 3.76 14.92
C ASP A 13 -3.93 3.94 15.14
N TYR A 14 -4.71 4.13 14.08
CA TYR A 14 -6.17 4.23 14.19
C TYR A 14 -6.87 2.90 14.54
N MET A 15 -6.15 1.77 14.59
CA MET A 15 -6.69 0.51 15.14
C MET A 15 -6.49 0.40 16.65
N THR A 16 -5.73 1.30 17.28
CA THR A 16 -5.44 1.27 18.72
C THR A 16 -6.71 1.19 19.60
N PRO A 17 -7.79 1.97 19.37
CA PRO A 17 -9.00 1.86 20.18
C PRO A 17 -9.66 0.48 20.13
N LEU A 18 -9.60 -0.21 18.98
CA LEU A 18 -10.10 -1.58 18.85
C LEU A 18 -9.19 -2.58 19.57
N VAL A 19 -7.87 -2.42 19.43
CA VAL A 19 -6.87 -3.30 20.04
C VAL A 19 -6.82 -3.17 21.57
N LEU A 20 -7.02 -1.97 22.11
CA LEU A 20 -7.06 -1.71 23.55
C LEU A 20 -8.41 -2.03 24.19
N GLY A 21 -9.46 -2.21 23.38
CA GLY A 21 -10.82 -2.50 23.86
C GLY A 21 -11.67 -1.25 24.18
N ASP A 22 -11.16 -0.05 23.90
CA ASP A 22 -11.92 1.22 24.01
C ASP A 22 -13.16 1.22 23.10
N VAL A 23 -13.06 0.52 21.96
CA VAL A 23 -14.19 0.21 21.08
C VAL A 23 -14.49 -1.29 21.17
N SER A 24 -15.65 -1.63 21.72
CA SER A 24 -16.07 -3.02 21.94
C SER A 24 -17.57 -3.21 21.71
N SER A 25 -18.00 -4.48 21.69
CA SER A 25 -19.41 -4.87 21.50
C SER A 25 -19.71 -6.09 22.36
N SER A 26 -20.82 -6.09 23.09
CA SER A 26 -21.29 -7.27 23.82
C SER A 26 -21.64 -8.45 22.91
N ARG A 27 -21.74 -8.23 21.61
CA ARG A 27 -22.06 -9.25 20.59
C ARG A 27 -20.82 -9.86 19.93
N LEU A 28 -19.65 -9.23 20.03
CA LEU A 28 -18.45 -9.63 19.29
C LEU A 28 -17.25 -9.74 20.22
N ASP A 29 -16.51 -10.85 20.10
CA ASP A 29 -15.18 -11.02 20.70
C ASP A 29 -14.12 -10.90 19.58
N ILE A 30 -13.50 -9.73 19.44
CA ILE A 30 -12.58 -9.45 18.34
C ILE A 30 -11.15 -9.78 18.79
N LYS A 31 -10.50 -10.71 18.08
CA LYS A 31 -9.07 -11.03 18.23
C LYS A 31 -8.30 -10.42 17.06
N VAL A 32 -7.50 -9.41 17.32
CA VAL A 32 -6.70 -8.74 16.27
C VAL A 32 -5.32 -9.38 16.18
N ASP A 33 -4.97 -9.92 15.01
CA ASP A 33 -3.59 -10.21 14.64
C ASP A 33 -2.98 -9.02 13.87
N ARG A 34 -1.81 -8.58 14.32
CA ARG A 34 -1.15 -7.39 13.77
C ARG A 34 -0.03 -7.82 12.84
N VAL A 35 -0.27 -7.68 11.54
CA VAL A 35 0.61 -8.22 10.49
C VAL A 35 1.55 -7.18 9.88
N GLY A 36 2.78 -7.62 9.60
CA GLY A 36 3.83 -6.81 8.96
C GLY A 36 3.61 -6.54 7.47
N THR A 37 2.74 -7.31 6.83
CA THR A 37 2.26 -7.12 5.45
C THR A 37 0.85 -7.69 5.36
N LEU A 38 0.07 -7.27 4.36
CA LEU A 38 -1.25 -7.87 4.11
C LEU A 38 -1.10 -9.36 3.81
N ILE A 39 -2.06 -10.17 4.26
CA ILE A 39 -2.15 -11.58 3.86
C ILE A 39 -2.40 -11.67 2.35
N SER A 40 -1.88 -12.72 1.72
CA SER A 40 -1.94 -12.90 0.27
C SER A 40 -3.36 -13.19 -0.24
N SER A 41 -4.08 -14.06 0.47
CA SER A 41 -5.45 -14.47 0.15
C SER A 41 -6.19 -14.80 1.44
N LEU A 42 -7.27 -14.07 1.73
CA LEU A 42 -8.17 -14.42 2.84
C LEU A 42 -9.01 -15.66 2.51
N ALA A 43 -9.29 -15.90 1.24
CA ALA A 43 -10.13 -17.03 0.81
C ALA A 43 -9.49 -18.39 1.11
N ASP A 44 -8.16 -18.41 1.19
CA ASP A 44 -7.36 -19.61 1.42
C ASP A 44 -6.70 -19.60 2.82
N ASP A 45 -7.11 -18.68 3.70
CA ASP A 45 -6.55 -18.52 5.04
C ASP A 45 -7.49 -19.07 6.12
N ALA A 46 -7.11 -20.20 6.73
CA ALA A 46 -7.87 -20.80 7.83
C ALA A 46 -7.64 -20.11 9.19
N ALA A 47 -6.61 -19.25 9.30
CA ALA A 47 -6.23 -18.62 10.56
C ALA A 47 -7.07 -17.38 10.90
N HIS A 48 -7.73 -16.76 9.92
CA HIS A 48 -8.48 -15.53 10.11
C HIS A 48 -9.87 -15.59 9.48
N ASP A 49 -10.82 -14.92 10.14
CA ASP A 49 -12.21 -14.82 9.68
C ASP A 49 -12.40 -13.52 8.87
N ALA A 50 -11.52 -12.54 9.05
CA ALA A 50 -11.48 -11.30 8.27
C ALA A 50 -10.05 -10.77 8.14
N ALA A 51 -9.77 -9.96 7.13
CA ALA A 51 -8.48 -9.31 6.98
C ALA A 51 -8.54 -7.99 6.22
N GLU A 52 -7.56 -7.12 6.47
CA GLU A 52 -7.25 -6.02 5.58
C GLU A 52 -6.75 -6.56 4.23
N MET A 53 -7.35 -6.08 3.14
CA MET A 53 -7.03 -6.51 1.78
C MET A 53 -6.77 -5.31 0.86
N SER A 54 -5.90 -5.50 -0.14
CA SER A 54 -5.72 -4.50 -1.19
C SER A 54 -7.02 -4.35 -1.99
N PHE A 55 -7.58 -3.14 -2.03
CA PHE A 55 -8.79 -2.83 -2.79
C PHE A 55 -8.69 -3.22 -4.27
N SER A 56 -7.55 -2.93 -4.92
CA SER A 56 -7.31 -3.33 -6.31
C SER A 56 -7.31 -4.85 -6.53
N ARG A 57 -6.87 -5.63 -5.54
CA ARG A 57 -6.87 -7.10 -5.61
C ARG A 57 -8.28 -7.64 -5.37
N TYR A 58 -9.00 -7.06 -4.41
CA TYR A 58 -10.43 -7.34 -4.22
C TYR A 58 -11.24 -7.08 -5.50
N SER A 59 -11.07 -5.91 -6.14
CA SER A 59 -11.77 -5.59 -7.38
C SER A 59 -11.44 -6.54 -8.53
N GLN A 60 -10.20 -7.01 -8.63
CA GLN A 60 -9.80 -8.01 -9.63
C GLN A 60 -10.41 -9.37 -9.34
N MET A 61 -10.34 -9.84 -8.10
CA MET A 61 -11.00 -11.07 -7.67
C MET A 61 -12.49 -11.05 -8.02
N ARG A 62 -13.18 -9.94 -7.78
CA ARG A 62 -14.58 -9.76 -8.20
C ARG A 62 -14.76 -9.75 -9.72
N HIS A 63 -13.83 -9.15 -10.47
CA HIS A 63 -13.84 -9.15 -11.93
C HIS A 63 -13.65 -10.56 -12.49
N ASP A 64 -12.78 -11.35 -11.86
CA ASP A 64 -12.45 -12.74 -12.23
C ASP A 64 -13.54 -13.74 -11.79
N GLY A 65 -14.62 -13.25 -11.16
CA GLY A 65 -15.77 -14.07 -10.74
C GLY A 65 -15.58 -14.78 -9.39
N ASP A 66 -14.51 -14.51 -8.65
CA ASP A 66 -14.29 -15.07 -7.33
C ASP A 66 -15.05 -14.25 -6.26
N ASP A 67 -16.04 -14.91 -5.65
CA ASP A 67 -16.95 -14.33 -4.69
C ASP A 67 -16.83 -14.87 -3.26
N ARG A 68 -15.78 -15.67 -2.99
CA ARG A 68 -15.52 -16.31 -1.70
C ARG A 68 -15.34 -15.30 -0.56
N ILE A 69 -14.97 -14.06 -0.87
CA ILE A 69 -14.80 -12.97 0.09
C ILE A 69 -15.82 -11.85 -0.13
N VAL A 70 -16.50 -11.49 0.96
CA VAL A 70 -17.40 -10.33 1.03
C VAL A 70 -16.60 -9.10 1.46
N GLY A 71 -16.65 -8.04 0.66
CA GLY A 71 -15.97 -6.78 0.95
C GLY A 71 -16.79 -5.92 1.89
N MET A 72 -16.21 -5.51 3.01
CA MET A 72 -16.76 -4.47 3.87
C MET A 72 -16.26 -3.10 3.38
N PRO A 73 -17.13 -2.09 3.17
CA PRO A 73 -16.74 -0.78 2.66
C PRO A 73 -16.06 0.10 3.73
N ASN A 74 -15.06 -0.45 4.43
CA ASN A 74 -14.26 0.24 5.42
C ASN A 74 -12.84 0.51 4.87
N PHE A 75 -12.59 1.75 4.47
CA PHE A 75 -11.29 2.17 3.93
C PHE A 75 -10.41 2.71 5.05
N ILE A 76 -9.66 1.77 5.61
CA ILE A 76 -8.78 1.95 6.77
C ILE A 76 -7.66 2.96 6.46
N MET A 77 -6.87 2.72 5.41
CA MET A 77 -5.84 3.65 4.97
C MET A 77 -6.42 4.75 4.07
N ARG A 78 -6.41 5.99 4.56
CA ARG A 78 -6.81 7.19 3.81
C ARG A 78 -5.58 8.07 3.58
N GLY A 79 -5.28 8.39 2.33
CA GLY A 79 -4.13 9.22 2.01
C GLY A 79 -4.19 9.77 0.58
N PHE A 80 -3.71 11.00 0.41
CA PHE A 80 -3.62 11.63 -0.89
C PHE A 80 -2.51 10.97 -1.71
N ARG A 81 -2.88 10.27 -2.78
CA ARG A 81 -1.95 9.40 -3.55
C ARG A 81 -0.90 10.18 -4.34
N HIS A 82 -1.19 11.40 -4.75
CA HIS A 82 -0.26 12.23 -5.51
C HIS A 82 1.04 12.52 -4.73
N ARG A 83 0.99 12.55 -3.38
CA ARG A 83 2.19 12.74 -2.54
C ARG A 83 3.21 11.60 -2.64
N CYS A 84 2.79 10.45 -3.17
CA CYS A 84 3.64 9.27 -3.32
C CYS A 84 4.42 9.26 -4.64
N ILE A 85 4.17 10.23 -5.53
CA ILE A 85 4.98 10.44 -6.73
C ILE A 85 6.16 11.31 -6.31
N ILE A 86 7.36 10.73 -6.37
CA ILE A 86 8.59 11.37 -5.91
C ILE A 86 9.56 11.42 -7.07
N THR A 87 10.15 12.58 -7.30
CA THR A 87 11.24 12.80 -8.24
C THR A 87 12.49 13.26 -7.49
N ALA A 88 13.65 13.19 -8.13
CA ALA A 88 14.84 13.83 -7.59
C ALA A 88 14.62 15.35 -7.46
N LYS A 89 15.29 15.98 -6.49
CA LYS A 89 15.17 17.41 -6.19
C LYS A 89 15.40 18.29 -7.43
N ASP A 90 16.43 17.95 -8.21
CA ASP A 90 16.84 18.71 -9.39
C ASP A 90 16.24 18.16 -10.70
N ASN A 91 15.31 17.21 -10.62
CA ASN A 91 14.57 16.73 -11.78
C ASN A 91 13.64 17.85 -12.28
N PRO A 92 13.46 18.09 -13.59
CA PRO A 92 12.56 19.15 -14.09
C PRO A 92 11.06 18.81 -14.06
N ILE A 93 10.66 17.56 -13.78
CA ILE A 93 9.25 17.12 -13.73
C ILE A 93 8.50 17.84 -12.59
N ARG A 94 7.43 18.57 -12.90
CA ARG A 94 6.65 19.33 -11.90
C ARG A 94 5.16 18.98 -11.90
N THR A 95 4.67 18.38 -12.98
CA THR A 95 3.25 18.02 -13.17
C THR A 95 3.13 16.55 -13.58
N LEU A 96 1.92 15.98 -13.51
CA LEU A 96 1.72 14.59 -13.92
C LEU A 96 1.84 14.43 -15.44
N SER A 97 1.45 15.42 -16.23
CA SER A 97 1.60 15.40 -17.70
C SER A 97 3.06 15.26 -18.14
N ASP A 98 4.01 15.79 -17.36
CA ASP A 98 5.44 15.69 -17.64
C ASP A 98 5.97 14.24 -17.62
N LEU A 99 5.21 13.31 -17.00
CA LEU A 99 5.54 11.88 -16.94
C LEU A 99 5.30 11.15 -18.26
N GLY A 100 4.66 11.80 -19.25
CA GLY A 100 4.60 11.31 -20.62
C GLY A 100 5.99 11.06 -21.21
N GLY A 101 6.17 9.88 -21.78
CA GLY A 101 7.41 9.35 -22.34
C GLY A 101 8.50 9.06 -21.32
N LYS A 102 8.20 9.05 -20.01
CA LYS A 102 9.21 8.84 -18.95
C LYS A 102 9.22 7.41 -18.43
N LYS A 103 10.29 7.09 -17.69
CA LYS A 103 10.43 5.85 -16.92
C LYS A 103 9.87 6.06 -15.52
N ILE A 104 8.91 5.23 -15.12
CA ILE A 104 8.18 5.34 -13.86
C ILE A 104 8.40 4.07 -13.04
N GLY A 105 8.99 4.24 -11.85
CA GLY A 105 9.16 3.16 -10.88
C GLY A 105 7.90 2.94 -10.05
N VAL A 106 7.53 1.69 -9.84
CA VAL A 106 6.44 1.26 -8.95
C VAL A 106 6.88 0.10 -8.06
N THR A 107 6.27 -0.02 -6.88
CA THR A 107 6.58 -1.12 -5.93
C THR A 107 5.86 -2.43 -6.24
N GLY A 108 4.88 -2.37 -7.13
CA GLY A 108 4.00 -3.49 -7.48
C GLY A 108 2.94 -3.03 -8.46
N TRP A 109 2.78 -3.75 -9.56
CA TRP A 109 1.88 -3.34 -10.64
C TRP A 109 0.44 -3.22 -10.16
N ARG A 110 -0.05 -4.26 -9.46
CA ARG A 110 -1.43 -4.34 -8.97
C ARG A 110 -1.68 -3.63 -7.67
N ASP A 111 -0.67 -3.04 -7.03
CA ASP A 111 -0.88 -2.40 -5.73
C ASP A 111 -1.93 -1.29 -5.84
N SER A 112 -2.82 -1.21 -4.85
CA SER A 112 -3.91 -0.22 -4.85
C SER A 112 -3.37 1.19 -5.05
N GLY A 113 -2.24 1.54 -4.43
CA GLY A 113 -1.60 2.83 -4.61
C GLY A 113 -1.16 3.13 -6.04
N ASN A 114 -0.49 2.17 -6.68
CA ASN A 114 0.00 2.34 -8.04
C ASN A 114 -1.15 2.35 -9.06
N THR A 115 -2.26 1.65 -8.76
CA THR A 115 -3.52 1.76 -9.52
C THR A 115 -4.09 3.17 -9.46
N TRP A 116 -4.16 3.78 -8.26
CA TRP A 116 -4.59 5.17 -8.12
C TRP A 116 -3.62 6.17 -8.76
N THR A 117 -2.31 5.93 -8.70
CA THR A 117 -1.30 6.74 -9.41
C THR A 117 -1.57 6.73 -10.91
N ARG A 118 -1.77 5.55 -11.52
CA ARG A 118 -2.13 5.45 -12.94
C ARG A 118 -3.45 6.15 -13.26
N ALA A 119 -4.44 6.06 -12.37
CA ALA A 119 -5.71 6.78 -12.54
C ALA A 119 -5.52 8.30 -12.51
N ALA A 120 -4.65 8.82 -11.65
CA ALA A 120 -4.31 10.24 -11.61
C ALA A 120 -3.58 10.69 -12.88
N LEU A 121 -2.56 9.93 -13.32
CA LEU A 121 -1.84 10.20 -14.57
C LEU A 121 -2.78 10.21 -15.78
N ARG A 122 -3.71 9.24 -15.85
CA ARG A 122 -4.70 9.17 -16.94
C ARG A 122 -5.58 10.42 -17.02
N ARG A 123 -5.94 11.03 -15.87
CA ARG A 123 -6.74 12.27 -15.85
C ARG A 123 -5.98 13.46 -16.43
N GLU A 124 -4.66 13.41 -16.35
CA GLU A 124 -3.75 14.43 -16.90
C GLU A 124 -3.22 14.05 -18.29
N GLY A 125 -3.89 13.13 -18.98
CA GLY A 125 -3.56 12.73 -20.36
C GLY A 125 -2.39 11.74 -20.50
N VAL A 126 -1.88 11.17 -19.40
CA VAL A 126 -0.80 10.17 -19.43
C VAL A 126 -1.39 8.78 -19.16
N GLY A 127 -1.61 8.02 -20.22
CA GLY A 127 -2.05 6.63 -20.16
C GLY A 127 -0.92 5.64 -19.85
N VAL A 128 -1.29 4.36 -19.74
CA VAL A 128 -0.32 3.27 -19.57
C VAL A 128 0.62 3.18 -20.77
N GLU A 129 0.10 3.43 -21.98
CA GLU A 129 0.87 3.41 -23.23
C GLU A 129 1.71 4.67 -23.48
N ASP A 130 1.65 5.65 -22.57
CA ASP A 130 2.38 6.90 -22.71
C ASP A 130 3.64 6.92 -21.83
N ALA A 131 3.93 5.86 -21.07
CA ALA A 131 5.12 5.78 -20.21
C ALA A 131 5.72 4.36 -20.19
N MET A 132 6.92 4.23 -19.62
CA MET A 132 7.58 2.95 -19.37
C MET A 132 7.56 2.66 -17.88
N TRP A 133 7.09 1.48 -17.49
CA TRP A 133 6.82 1.11 -16.11
C TRP A 133 7.78 0.05 -15.62
N TYR A 134 8.39 0.29 -14.48
CA TYR A 134 9.39 -0.60 -13.89
C TYR A 134 8.97 -0.97 -12.47
N ALA A 135 8.72 -2.26 -12.24
CA ALA A 135 8.33 -2.77 -10.94
C ALA A 135 9.54 -3.31 -10.17
N GLY A 136 9.86 -2.67 -9.06
CA GLY A 136 11.03 -2.98 -8.24
C GLY A 136 10.70 -3.04 -6.76
N ARG A 137 11.63 -3.58 -5.97
CA ARG A 137 11.54 -3.55 -4.51
C ARG A 137 11.87 -2.15 -3.99
N LEU A 138 11.13 -1.69 -2.97
CA LEU A 138 11.35 -0.36 -2.38
C LEU A 138 12.66 -0.26 -1.59
N THR A 139 13.10 -1.36 -0.97
CA THR A 139 14.30 -1.42 -0.13
C THR A 139 15.00 -2.77 -0.33
N GLU A 140 16.27 -2.87 0.06
CA GLU A 140 17.05 -4.11 -0.05
C GLU A 140 16.50 -5.23 0.82
N ALA A 141 15.82 -4.90 1.92
CA ALA A 141 15.21 -5.87 2.83
C ALA A 141 13.95 -6.53 2.25
N HIS A 142 13.32 -5.94 1.23
CA HIS A 142 12.15 -6.55 0.60
C HIS A 142 12.59 -7.69 -0.35
N PRO A 143 11.87 -8.83 -0.33
CA PRO A 143 12.24 -9.99 -1.14
C PRO A 143 12.10 -9.70 -2.63
N ILE A 144 12.88 -10.43 -3.44
CA ILE A 144 12.72 -10.49 -4.88
C ILE A 144 11.58 -11.48 -5.16
N VAL A 145 10.47 -10.97 -5.66
CA VAL A 145 9.25 -11.72 -6.01
C VAL A 145 8.67 -11.13 -7.29
N ASP A 146 7.75 -11.84 -7.94
CA ASP A 146 6.98 -11.24 -9.03
C ASP A 146 6.17 -10.05 -8.49
N ARG A 147 6.45 -8.86 -9.02
CA ARG A 147 5.76 -7.61 -8.67
C ARG A 147 4.82 -7.16 -9.79
N LEU A 148 4.85 -7.83 -10.93
CA LEU A 148 3.97 -7.59 -12.05
C LEU A 148 2.70 -8.42 -11.96
N ASP A 149 2.74 -9.54 -11.24
CA ASP A 149 1.61 -10.46 -11.07
C ASP A 149 1.06 -10.93 -12.44
N GLY A 150 1.95 -11.26 -13.38
CA GLY A 150 1.58 -11.68 -14.75
C GLY A 150 1.26 -10.55 -15.75
N PHE A 151 1.26 -9.28 -15.35
CA PHE A 151 0.97 -8.14 -16.24
C PHE A 151 2.19 -7.61 -17.00
N GLY A 152 3.27 -8.39 -17.08
CA GLY A 152 4.49 -8.00 -17.77
C GLY A 152 4.27 -7.79 -19.26
N ARG A 153 4.86 -6.72 -19.80
CA ARG A 153 4.83 -6.37 -21.22
C ARG A 153 6.22 -5.92 -21.65
N PRO A 154 6.95 -6.71 -22.45
CA PRO A 154 8.30 -6.35 -22.88
C PRO A 154 8.37 -4.94 -23.49
N GLY A 155 9.36 -4.14 -23.07
CA GLY A 155 9.53 -2.76 -23.51
C GLY A 155 8.58 -1.75 -22.88
N ARG A 156 7.65 -2.19 -22.01
CA ARG A 156 6.58 -1.33 -21.47
C ARG A 156 6.34 -1.48 -19.98
N ILE A 157 6.16 -2.70 -19.50
CA ILE A 157 5.91 -3.04 -18.10
C ILE A 157 6.88 -4.15 -17.73
N GLU A 158 7.94 -3.79 -17.03
CA GLU A 158 9.06 -4.70 -16.77
C GLU A 158 9.32 -4.85 -15.27
N ALA A 159 9.75 -6.04 -14.87
CA ALA A 159 10.28 -6.27 -13.54
C ALA A 159 11.75 -5.86 -13.51
N VAL A 160 12.16 -5.13 -12.48
CA VAL A 160 13.54 -4.70 -12.25
C VAL A 160 14.03 -5.18 -10.88
N PRO A 161 14.08 -6.51 -10.63
CA PRO A 161 14.35 -7.05 -9.30
C PRO A 161 15.76 -6.74 -8.77
N GLY A 162 16.72 -6.57 -9.69
CA GLY A 162 18.12 -6.27 -9.38
C GLY A 162 18.45 -4.78 -9.32
N GLU A 163 17.51 -3.89 -9.63
CA GLU A 163 17.77 -2.45 -9.59
C GLU A 163 18.03 -2.00 -8.14
N ARG A 164 18.97 -1.06 -7.98
CA ARG A 164 19.33 -0.53 -6.67
C ARG A 164 18.08 0.16 -6.09
N PRO A 165 17.56 -0.27 -4.93
CA PRO A 165 16.28 0.22 -4.44
C PRO A 165 16.29 1.74 -4.27
N THR A 166 15.21 2.39 -4.69
CA THR A 166 15.03 3.83 -4.47
C THR A 166 15.16 4.12 -2.98
N ARG A 167 16.29 4.72 -2.57
CA ARG A 167 16.41 5.34 -1.25
C ARG A 167 15.42 6.50 -1.23
N ALA A 168 14.17 6.24 -0.83
CA ALA A 168 13.35 7.30 -0.28
C ALA A 168 14.20 7.94 0.83
N PRO A 169 14.40 9.28 0.85
CA PRO A 169 15.09 9.92 1.96
C PRO A 169 14.41 9.40 3.21
N SER A 170 15.21 8.75 4.06
CA SER A 170 14.74 7.98 5.20
C SER A 170 13.53 8.67 5.80
N CYS A 171 12.35 8.06 5.68
CA CYS A 171 11.37 8.21 6.74
C CYS A 171 12.08 7.57 7.93
N ARG A 172 12.94 8.35 8.61
CA ARG A 172 13.59 7.91 9.83
C ARG A 172 12.42 7.47 10.67
N LYS A 173 12.30 6.17 10.94
CA LYS A 173 11.67 5.74 12.17
C LYS A 173 12.34 6.61 13.22
N VAL A 174 11.59 7.57 13.78
CA VAL A 174 12.05 8.31 14.94
C VAL A 174 12.49 7.23 15.92
N PRO A 175 13.77 7.19 16.34
CA PRO A 175 14.19 6.23 17.34
C PRO A 175 13.25 6.40 18.54
N ARG A 176 12.61 5.32 18.98
CA ARG A 176 11.86 5.26 20.23
C ARG A 176 12.84 5.37 21.40
N SER A 177 13.46 6.53 21.56
CA SER A 177 14.29 6.90 22.71
C SER A 177 14.95 8.26 22.49
N ALA A 178 14.20 9.34 22.77
CA ALA A 178 14.81 10.57 23.26
C ALA A 178 13.78 11.29 24.15
N PRO A 179 14.16 11.66 25.38
CA PRO A 179 13.22 12.21 26.36
C PRO A 179 12.76 13.60 25.94
N PHE A 180 11.49 13.88 26.22
CA PHE A 180 10.89 15.19 26.22
C PHE A 180 11.82 16.21 26.88
N CYS A 181 12.27 17.22 26.14
CA CYS A 181 12.86 18.42 26.71
C CYS A 181 12.08 19.63 26.21
N SER A 182 11.08 20.02 27.01
CA SER A 182 10.46 21.33 26.94
C SER A 182 11.44 22.37 27.48
N THR A 183 11.67 23.46 26.76
CA THR A 183 11.72 24.81 27.37
C THR A 183 11.63 25.91 26.32
N ARG A 184 10.50 26.62 26.40
CA ARG A 184 10.32 28.09 26.34
C ARG A 184 10.76 28.88 25.11
N SER A 185 9.76 29.64 24.63
CA SER A 185 9.90 30.89 23.90
C SER A 185 10.77 31.89 24.65
N ARG A 186 11.47 32.74 23.88
CA ARG A 186 11.52 34.20 24.05
C ARG A 186 12.22 34.84 22.85
N ARG A 187 11.45 35.69 22.17
CA ARG A 187 11.78 36.80 21.26
C ARG A 187 12.57 36.47 19.99
#